data_AF-A0A942P721-F1
#
_entry.id   AF-A0A942P721-F1
#
_cell.length_a   1.000
_cell.length_b   1.000
_cell.length_c   1.000
_cell.angle_alpha   90.00
_cell.angle_beta   90.00
_cell.angle_gamma   90.00
#
_symmetry.space_group_name_H-M   'P 1'
#
loop_
_entity.id
_entity.type
_entity.pdbx_description
1 polymer ?
#
loop_
_entity_poly.entity_id
_entity_poly.type
_entity_poly.pdbx_seq_one_letter_code
_entity_poly.pdbx_strand_id
1 'polypeptide(L)'
;MANHGNGNNVPPFHNEPKPLIRQPGDERKRRGLSLITMILGWACLTIAMVGGGRLLWDILSDGLELQGLLAKVISLGLTFLLGWVVSMVCIRVFANLVLPLVINIYVFLTAAGILVLYARVVHKLFMEVFNPNVHYLRYSLAIGIGFAVLVGLHLLLEDHDLRPFSIPFLIGGVLHLTGMVVHYVFMNGNQEDVWGDVYFFGLVMCISLLMLAHFGIFNLPRRAINHFFVTNGHALRPGNRES
;
A
#
# COMPACT_ATOMS: atom_id res chain seq x y z
N MET A 1 43.97 -47.83 49.27
CA MET A 1 43.35 -46.59 49.79
C MET A 1 44.29 -45.43 49.48
N ALA A 2 43.92 -44.31 48.87
CA ALA A 2 42.81 -43.88 48.05
C ALA A 2 43.34 -42.61 47.37
N ASN A 3 43.33 -42.59 46.02
CA ASN A 3 43.93 -41.54 45.19
C ASN A 3 43.04 -40.28 45.26
N HIS A 4 43.56 -39.15 45.74
CA HIS A 4 42.84 -37.88 45.76
C HIS A 4 42.72 -37.32 44.35
N GLY A 5 41.57 -37.57 43.73
CA GLY A 5 41.18 -37.08 42.41
C GLY A 5 40.89 -35.59 42.44
N ASN A 6 41.78 -34.87 41.76
CA ASN A 6 41.75 -33.51 41.27
C ASN A 6 40.34 -32.91 41.05
N GLY A 7 40.10 -31.76 41.68
CA GLY A 7 38.98 -30.88 41.35
C GLY A 7 39.24 -30.17 40.02
N ASN A 8 38.23 -30.13 39.16
CA ASN A 8 37.89 -29.06 38.21
C ASN A 8 36.92 -29.60 37.14
N ASN A 9 35.66 -29.85 37.53
CA ASN A 9 34.56 -29.96 36.58
C ASN A 9 33.93 -28.58 36.40
N VAL A 10 34.60 -27.71 35.63
CA VAL A 10 33.93 -26.58 34.97
C VAL A 10 33.37 -27.11 33.65
N PRO A 11 32.04 -27.03 33.40
CA PRO A 11 31.46 -27.52 32.16
C PRO A 11 32.02 -26.76 30.95
N PRO A 12 32.17 -27.43 29.79
CA PRO A 12 32.82 -26.85 28.63
C PRO A 12 31.98 -25.69 28.12
N PHE A 13 32.68 -24.60 27.78
CA PHE A 13 32.18 -23.40 27.15
C PHE A 13 31.00 -23.68 26.21
N HIS A 14 29.88 -22.97 26.44
CA HIS A 14 28.92 -22.74 25.37
C HIS A 14 29.70 -22.15 24.20
N ASN A 15 29.75 -22.88 23.09
CA ASN A 15 30.16 -22.33 21.81
C ASN A 15 29.14 -21.24 21.47
N GLU A 16 29.39 -20.00 21.87
CA GLU A 16 28.73 -18.87 21.23
C GLU A 16 28.98 -19.02 19.73
N PRO A 17 27.94 -19.00 18.87
CA PRO A 17 28.14 -19.03 17.45
C PRO A 17 29.06 -17.87 17.09
N LYS A 18 30.29 -18.21 16.69
CA LYS A 18 31.34 -17.28 16.30
C LYS A 18 30.69 -16.26 15.35
N PRO A 19 30.66 -14.95 15.69
CA PRO A 19 30.13 -13.98 14.75
C PRO A 19 30.92 -14.15 13.47
N LEU A 20 30.24 -14.47 12.37
CA LEU A 20 30.83 -14.47 11.04
C LEU A 20 31.51 -13.11 10.88
N ILE A 21 32.84 -13.09 10.93
CA ILE A 21 33.65 -11.90 10.70
C ILE A 21 33.40 -11.53 9.24
N ARG A 22 32.41 -10.66 9.01
CA ARG A 22 32.11 -10.11 7.69
C ARG A 22 33.26 -9.22 7.29
N GLN A 23 33.75 -9.41 6.08
CA GLN A 23 34.81 -8.55 5.57
C GLN A 23 34.29 -7.10 5.45
N PRO A 24 35.04 -6.10 5.92
CA PRO A 24 34.60 -4.69 5.90
C PRO A 24 34.32 -4.16 4.48
N GLY A 25 34.93 -4.76 3.45
CA GLY A 25 34.66 -4.45 2.05
C GLY A 25 33.26 -4.87 1.57
N ASP A 26 32.75 -5.99 2.06
CA ASP A 26 31.42 -6.49 1.70
C ASP A 26 30.30 -5.69 2.36
N GLU A 27 30.55 -5.17 3.57
CA GLU A 27 29.61 -4.28 4.27
C GLU A 27 29.47 -2.94 3.57
N ARG A 28 30.58 -2.34 3.08
CA ARG A 28 30.53 -1.08 2.34
C ARG A 28 29.78 -1.22 1.01
N LYS A 29 30.02 -2.32 0.28
CA LYS A 29 29.31 -2.64 -0.97
C LYS A 29 27.82 -2.87 -0.72
N ARG A 30 27.46 -3.65 0.31
CA ARG A 30 26.06 -3.90 0.70
C ARG A 30 25.34 -2.61 1.11
N ARG A 31 26.01 -1.72 1.85
CA ARG A 31 25.46 -0.42 2.25
C ARG A 31 25.24 0.50 1.05
N GLY A 32 26.19 0.54 0.10
CA GLY A 32 26.02 1.28 -1.16
C GLY A 32 24.85 0.77 -1.99
N LEU A 33 24.74 -0.55 -2.15
CA LEU A 33 23.64 -1.18 -2.90
C LEU A 33 22.28 -0.96 -2.23
N SER A 34 22.21 -1.04 -0.90
CA SER A 34 21.01 -0.70 -0.13
C SER A 34 20.57 0.75 -0.34
N LEU A 35 21.50 1.69 -0.44
CA LEU A 35 21.20 3.11 -0.59
C LEU A 35 20.72 3.41 -2.02
N ILE A 36 21.36 2.83 -3.03
CA ILE A 36 20.94 2.97 -4.44
C ILE A 36 19.55 2.39 -4.64
N THR A 37 19.29 1.18 -4.15
CA THR A 37 17.97 0.53 -4.24
C THR A 37 16.89 1.29 -3.48
N MET A 38 17.22 1.85 -2.32
CA MET A 38 16.31 2.74 -1.57
C MET A 38 15.93 3.97 -2.38
N ILE A 39 16.92 4.72 -2.90
CA ILE A 39 16.67 5.93 -3.69
C ILE A 39 15.86 5.60 -4.94
N LEU A 40 16.19 4.50 -5.63
CA LEU A 40 15.46 4.07 -6.82
C LEU A 40 14.00 3.74 -6.50
N GLY A 41 13.76 2.92 -5.47
CA GLY A 41 12.41 2.55 -5.04
C GLY A 41 11.60 3.78 -4.62
N TRP A 42 12.21 4.67 -3.85
CA TRP A 42 11.59 5.93 -3.43
C TRP A 42 11.27 6.84 -4.62
N ALA A 43 12.22 7.06 -5.53
CA ALA A 43 12.02 7.90 -6.71
C ALA A 43 10.90 7.34 -7.61
N CYS A 44 10.92 6.04 -7.92
CA CYS A 44 9.87 5.41 -8.72
C CYS A 44 8.49 5.53 -8.06
N LEU A 45 8.38 5.25 -6.76
CA LEU A 45 7.11 5.41 -6.04
C LEU A 45 6.65 6.87 -6.04
N THR A 46 7.55 7.83 -5.80
CA THR A 46 7.20 9.26 -5.82
C THR A 46 6.66 9.68 -7.19
N ILE A 47 7.35 9.31 -8.27
CA ILE A 47 6.94 9.63 -9.64
C ILE A 47 5.57 9.03 -9.95
N ALA A 48 5.36 7.76 -9.56
CA ALA A 48 4.07 7.10 -9.75
C ALA A 48 2.95 7.76 -8.95
N MET A 49 3.20 8.13 -7.69
CA MET A 49 2.21 8.77 -6.82
C MET A 49 1.84 10.18 -7.31
N VAL A 50 2.84 11.00 -7.65
CA VAL A 50 2.62 12.36 -8.17
C VAL A 50 1.93 12.31 -9.54
N GLY A 51 2.39 11.44 -10.43
CA GLY A 51 1.79 11.26 -11.75
C GLY A 51 0.36 10.71 -11.67
N GLY A 52 0.10 9.77 -10.76
CA GLY A 52 -1.25 9.26 -10.48
C GLY A 52 -2.18 10.34 -9.93
N GLY A 53 -1.70 11.17 -8.99
CA GLY A 53 -2.45 12.31 -8.48
C GLY A 53 -2.80 13.33 -9.57
N ARG A 54 -1.85 13.64 -10.46
CA ARG A 54 -2.10 14.51 -11.62
C ARG A 54 -3.13 13.90 -12.57
N LEU A 55 -3.01 12.61 -12.88
CA LEU A 55 -3.96 11.91 -13.74
C LEU A 55 -5.37 11.93 -13.15
N LEU A 56 -5.51 11.68 -11.84
CA LEU A 56 -6.79 11.76 -11.15
C LEU A 56 -7.37 13.17 -11.20
N TRP A 57 -6.54 14.19 -11.03
CA TRP A 57 -6.97 15.59 -11.15
C TRP A 57 -7.53 15.88 -12.54
N ASP A 58 -6.83 15.46 -13.60
CA ASP A 58 -7.27 15.64 -14.99
C ASP A 58 -8.59 14.91 -15.26
N ILE A 59 -8.77 13.70 -14.71
CA ILE A 59 -10.03 12.93 -14.79
C ILE A 59 -11.18 13.70 -14.12
N LEU A 60 -10.90 14.38 -13.00
CA LEU A 60 -11.89 15.11 -12.19
C LEU A 60 -12.26 16.49 -12.76
N SER A 61 -11.31 17.20 -13.38
CA SER A 61 -11.50 18.57 -13.86
C SER A 61 -12.05 18.62 -15.30
N ASP A 62 -11.40 17.94 -16.23
CA ASP A 62 -11.57 18.23 -17.67
C ASP A 62 -12.42 17.17 -18.37
N GLY A 63 -12.80 16.10 -17.67
CA GLY A 63 -13.72 15.11 -18.21
C GLY A 63 -13.13 14.28 -19.35
N LEU A 64 -11.93 13.72 -19.16
CA LEU A 64 -11.31 12.65 -19.95
C LEU A 64 -11.56 12.65 -21.48
N GLU A 65 -10.60 13.19 -22.23
CA GLU A 65 -10.32 12.68 -23.56
C GLU A 65 -9.69 11.28 -23.42
N LEU A 66 -10.34 10.23 -23.97
CA LEU A 66 -9.82 8.86 -23.88
C LEU A 66 -8.47 8.69 -24.60
N GLN A 67 -8.09 9.63 -25.46
CA GLN A 67 -6.82 9.58 -26.19
C GLN A 67 -5.64 9.65 -25.23
N GLY A 68 -4.86 8.58 -25.19
CA GLY A 68 -3.65 8.50 -24.36
C GLY A 68 -3.88 8.17 -22.89
N LEU A 69 -5.12 8.03 -22.39
CA LEU A 69 -5.37 7.62 -21.00
C LEU A 69 -4.70 6.27 -20.71
N LEU A 70 -4.93 5.28 -21.56
CA LEU A 70 -4.40 3.93 -21.38
C LEU A 70 -2.87 3.93 -21.32
N ALA A 71 -2.22 4.72 -22.18
CA ALA A 71 -0.76 4.87 -22.16
C ALA A 71 -0.27 5.49 -20.84
N LYS A 72 -0.95 6.53 -20.34
CA LYS A 72 -0.63 7.15 -19.03
C LYS A 72 -0.81 6.15 -17.89
N VAL A 73 -1.92 5.41 -17.87
CA VAL A 73 -2.22 4.40 -16.82
C VAL A 73 -1.19 3.27 -16.84
N ILE A 74 -0.86 2.72 -18.02
CA ILE A 74 0.16 1.66 -18.12
C ILE A 74 1.53 2.16 -17.69
N SER A 75 1.94 3.35 -18.15
CA SER A 75 3.23 3.93 -17.79
C SER A 75 3.36 4.16 -16.27
N LEU A 76 2.33 4.73 -15.64
CA LEU A 76 2.30 4.94 -14.20
C LEU A 76 2.20 3.63 -13.42
N GLY A 77 1.39 2.68 -13.88
CA GLY A 77 1.25 1.36 -13.28
C GLY A 77 2.57 0.58 -13.29
N LEU A 78 3.30 0.61 -14.40
CA LEU A 78 4.60 -0.05 -14.51
C LEU A 78 5.65 0.63 -13.61
N THR A 79 5.63 1.96 -13.54
CA THR A 79 6.51 2.74 -12.66
C THR A 79 6.23 2.43 -11.18
N PHE A 80 4.94 2.34 -10.82
CA PHE A 80 4.52 1.93 -9.48
C PHE A 80 4.98 0.51 -9.16
N LEU A 81 4.74 -0.44 -10.06
CA LEU A 81 5.11 -1.86 -9.84
C LEU A 81 6.62 -2.02 -9.69
N LEU A 82 7.41 -1.33 -10.53
CA LEU A 82 8.86 -1.31 -10.40
C LEU A 82 9.29 -0.75 -9.04
N GLY A 83 8.76 0.41 -8.66
CA GLY A 83 9.02 1.02 -7.36
C GLY A 83 8.62 0.12 -6.19
N TRP A 84 7.49 -0.57 -6.31
CA TRP A 84 6.95 -1.51 -5.33
C TRP A 84 7.88 -2.71 -5.13
N VAL A 85 8.31 -3.36 -6.22
CA VAL A 85 9.24 -4.51 -6.15
C VAL A 85 10.60 -4.10 -5.59
N VAL A 86 11.17 -3.01 -6.08
CA VAL A 86 12.47 -2.50 -5.61
C VAL A 86 12.40 -2.15 -4.12
N SER A 87 11.31 -1.52 -3.69
CA SER A 87 11.11 -1.16 -2.29
C SER A 87 10.92 -2.38 -1.40
N MET A 88 10.22 -3.41 -1.88
CA MET A 88 10.08 -4.68 -1.17
C MET A 88 11.43 -5.37 -0.95
N VAL A 89 12.28 -5.41 -1.99
CA VAL A 89 13.64 -5.94 -1.86
C VAL A 89 14.47 -5.08 -0.88
N CYS A 90 14.35 -3.76 -0.96
CA CYS A 90 15.06 -2.84 -0.06
C CYS A 90 14.72 -3.09 1.42
N ILE A 91 13.44 -3.24 1.74
CA ILE A 91 12.97 -3.48 3.11
C ILE A 91 13.37 -4.87 3.59
N ARG A 92 13.09 -5.91 2.79
CA ARG A 92 13.22 -7.30 3.25
C ARG A 92 14.66 -7.83 3.22
N VAL A 93 15.46 -7.42 2.23
CA VAL A 93 16.84 -7.94 2.05
C VAL A 93 17.87 -7.06 2.79
N PHE A 94 17.66 -5.75 2.77
CA PHE A 94 18.61 -4.82 3.37
C PHE A 94 18.20 -4.31 4.75
N ALA A 95 16.98 -4.64 5.22
CA ALA A 95 16.45 -4.22 6.53
C ALA A 95 16.51 -2.70 6.73
N ASN A 96 16.19 -1.95 5.67
CA ASN A 96 16.25 -0.49 5.69
C ASN A 96 15.02 0.10 6.40
N LEU A 97 15.25 0.93 7.42
CA LEU A 97 14.19 1.54 8.25
C LEU A 97 13.59 2.83 7.64
N VAL A 98 14.29 3.49 6.72
CA VAL A 98 13.82 4.78 6.17
C VAL A 98 12.66 4.57 5.21
N LEU A 99 12.71 3.53 4.39
CA LEU A 99 11.72 3.30 3.34
C LEU A 99 10.31 2.97 3.91
N PRO A 100 10.16 2.17 4.98
CA PRO A 100 8.88 1.99 5.66
C PRO A 100 8.27 3.31 6.15
N LEU A 101 9.08 4.25 6.67
CA LEU A 101 8.59 5.55 7.10
C LEU A 101 8.00 6.34 5.93
N VAL A 102 8.70 6.37 4.80
CA VAL A 102 8.25 7.06 3.57
C VAL A 102 6.96 6.44 3.03
N ILE A 103 6.88 5.11 3.00
CA ILE A 103 5.67 4.40 2.55
C ILE A 103 4.49 4.71 3.47
N ASN A 104 4.69 4.81 4.79
CA ASN A 104 3.62 5.16 5.71
C ASN A 104 3.04 6.56 5.40
N ILE A 105 3.90 7.53 5.06
CA ILE A 105 3.46 8.85 4.59
C ILE A 105 2.64 8.72 3.30
N TYR A 106 3.07 7.89 2.35
CA TYR A 106 2.31 7.65 1.12
C TYR A 106 0.97 6.97 1.37
N VAL A 107 0.87 6.03 2.30
CA VAL A 107 -0.39 5.40 2.67
C VAL A 107 -1.35 6.47 3.20
N PHE A 108 -0.90 7.35 4.08
CA PHE A 108 -1.72 8.44 4.61
C PHE A 108 -2.17 9.40 3.50
N LEU A 109 -1.25 9.84 2.64
CA LEU A 109 -1.57 10.72 1.51
C LEU A 109 -2.54 10.07 0.52
N THR A 110 -2.39 8.76 0.26
CA THR A 110 -3.29 8.02 -0.63
C THR A 110 -4.69 7.93 -0.03
N ALA A 111 -4.80 7.58 1.26
CA ALA A 111 -6.09 7.53 1.96
C ALA A 111 -6.79 8.90 1.96
N ALA A 112 -6.04 9.97 2.25
CA ALA A 112 -6.56 11.34 2.18
C ALA A 112 -7.02 11.70 0.76
N GLY A 113 -6.25 11.32 -0.26
CA GLY A 113 -6.61 11.53 -1.67
C GLY A 113 -7.90 10.82 -2.08
N ILE A 114 -8.09 9.56 -1.66
CA ILE A 114 -9.34 8.81 -1.91
C ILE A 114 -10.51 9.50 -1.21
N LEU A 115 -10.33 9.96 0.03
CA LEU A 115 -11.39 10.65 0.77
C LEU A 115 -11.82 11.96 0.10
N VAL A 116 -10.86 12.76 -0.39
CA VAL A 116 -11.13 13.97 -1.18
C VAL A 116 -11.84 13.64 -2.48
N LEU A 117 -11.41 12.58 -3.17
CA LEU A 117 -12.03 12.14 -4.41
C LEU A 117 -13.48 11.70 -4.16
N TYR A 118 -13.71 10.94 -3.09
CA TYR A 118 -15.05 10.54 -2.67
C TYR A 118 -15.95 11.74 -2.34
N ALA A 119 -15.46 12.70 -1.53
CA ALA A 119 -16.20 13.91 -1.22
C ALA A 119 -16.59 14.70 -2.49
N ARG A 120 -15.70 14.74 -3.47
CA ARG A 120 -15.95 15.40 -4.76
C ARG A 120 -16.97 14.66 -5.62
N VAL A 121 -16.99 13.33 -5.57
CA VAL A 121 -18.04 12.52 -6.23
C VAL A 121 -19.40 12.82 -5.61
N VAL A 122 -19.51 12.76 -4.28
CA VAL A 122 -20.75 13.07 -3.56
C VAL A 122 -21.24 14.48 -3.88
N HIS A 123 -20.33 15.48 -3.88
CA HIS A 123 -20.70 16.84 -4.25
C HIS A 123 -21.21 16.97 -5.69
N LYS A 124 -20.58 16.30 -6.66
CA LYS A 124 -21.04 16.33 -8.06
C LYS A 124 -22.38 15.63 -8.24
N LEU A 125 -22.65 14.58 -7.47
CA LEU A 125 -23.89 13.82 -7.51
C LEU A 125 -25.04 14.65 -6.91
N PHE A 126 -24.79 15.36 -5.82
CA PHE A 126 -25.74 16.28 -5.19
C PHE A 126 -26.11 17.49 -6.06
N MET A 127 -25.22 17.94 -6.94
CA MET A 127 -25.50 19.06 -7.85
C MET A 127 -26.23 18.65 -9.14
N GLU A 128 -26.62 17.37 -9.28
CA GLU A 128 -27.31 16.82 -10.46
C GLU A 128 -26.58 17.08 -11.81
N VAL A 129 -25.29 17.41 -11.78
CA VAL A 129 -24.45 17.58 -12.98
C VAL A 129 -23.99 16.22 -13.53
N PHE A 130 -24.57 15.13 -13.03
CA PHE A 130 -24.05 13.79 -13.22
C PHE A 130 -24.64 13.13 -14.46
N ASN A 131 -23.79 12.92 -15.46
CA ASN A 131 -24.16 12.10 -16.62
C ASN A 131 -23.86 10.61 -16.34
N PRO A 132 -24.88 9.75 -16.16
CA PRO A 132 -24.72 8.40 -15.59
C PRO A 132 -23.72 7.54 -16.38
N ASN A 133 -23.87 7.43 -17.70
CA ASN A 133 -23.10 6.48 -18.51
C ASN A 133 -21.58 6.72 -18.53
N VAL A 134 -21.14 7.97 -18.41
CA VAL A 134 -19.72 8.34 -18.60
C VAL A 134 -19.02 8.58 -17.26
N HIS A 135 -19.73 9.16 -16.28
CA HIS A 135 -19.12 9.56 -15.02
C HIS A 135 -19.04 8.41 -14.01
N TYR A 136 -20.02 7.48 -13.97
CA TYR A 136 -19.98 6.34 -13.04
C TYR A 136 -18.70 5.54 -13.21
N LEU A 137 -18.41 5.09 -14.43
CA LEU A 137 -17.25 4.26 -14.69
C LEU A 137 -15.93 4.96 -14.34
N ARG A 138 -15.81 6.25 -14.67
CA ARG A 138 -14.58 7.03 -14.43
C ARG A 138 -14.30 7.21 -12.95
N TYR A 139 -15.31 7.58 -12.16
CA TYR A 139 -15.13 7.74 -10.71
C TYR A 139 -14.96 6.40 -10.01
N SER A 140 -15.66 5.35 -10.41
CA SER A 140 -15.46 4.00 -9.87
C SER A 140 -14.05 3.48 -10.14
N LEU A 141 -13.53 3.67 -11.35
CA LEU A 141 -12.15 3.32 -11.69
C LEU A 141 -11.15 4.15 -10.89
N ALA A 142 -11.38 5.46 -10.73
CA ALA A 142 -10.51 6.33 -9.96
C ALA A 142 -10.44 5.91 -8.47
N ILE A 143 -11.59 5.67 -7.84
CA ILE A 143 -11.68 5.15 -6.46
C ILE A 143 -11.01 3.77 -6.37
N GLY A 144 -11.33 2.87 -7.30
CA GLY A 144 -10.79 1.52 -7.34
C GLY A 144 -9.27 1.48 -7.48
N ILE A 145 -8.69 2.30 -8.36
CA ILE A 145 -7.24 2.45 -8.52
C ILE A 145 -6.62 3.02 -7.25
N GLY A 146 -7.24 4.05 -6.65
CA GLY A 146 -6.78 4.61 -5.37
C GLY A 146 -6.69 3.55 -4.28
N PHE A 147 -7.74 2.73 -4.12
CA PHE A 147 -7.72 1.62 -3.17
C PHE A 147 -6.72 0.52 -3.53
N ALA A 148 -6.55 0.19 -4.82
CA ALA A 148 -5.55 -0.78 -5.26
C ALA A 148 -4.13 -0.32 -4.90
N VAL A 149 -3.83 0.97 -5.09
CA VAL A 149 -2.56 1.57 -4.67
C VAL A 149 -2.41 1.54 -3.14
N LEU A 150 -3.47 1.90 -2.40
CA LEU A 150 -3.47 1.86 -0.92
C LEU A 150 -3.16 0.45 -0.40
N VAL A 151 -3.83 -0.57 -0.95
CA VAL A 151 -3.59 -1.98 -0.64
C VAL A 151 -2.17 -2.38 -1.02
N GLY A 152 -1.72 -1.98 -2.22
CA GLY A 152 -0.37 -2.20 -2.69
C GLY A 152 0.68 -1.69 -1.70
N LEU A 153 0.54 -0.44 -1.25
CA LEU A 153 1.43 0.19 -0.27
C LEU A 153 1.37 -0.51 1.10
N HIS A 154 0.17 -0.89 1.56
CA HIS A 154 0.00 -1.64 2.81
C HIS A 154 0.71 -3.01 2.78
N LEU A 155 0.83 -3.66 1.62
CA LEU A 155 1.56 -4.92 1.50
C LEU A 155 3.08 -4.78 1.63
N LEU A 156 3.67 -3.59 1.44
CA LEU A 156 5.10 -3.38 1.69
C LEU A 156 5.44 -3.29 3.17
N LEU A 157 4.54 -2.73 3.98
CA LEU A 157 4.77 -2.53 5.40
C LEU A 157 4.45 -3.80 6.19
N GLU A 158 5.41 -4.24 6.99
CA GLU A 158 5.18 -5.28 8.00
C GLU A 158 4.33 -4.69 9.13
N ASP A 159 3.31 -5.43 9.56
CA ASP A 159 2.42 -5.10 10.68
C ASP A 159 1.66 -3.75 10.61
N HIS A 160 1.62 -3.13 9.43
CA HIS A 160 0.79 -1.94 9.23
C HIS A 160 -0.69 -2.29 9.32
N ASP A 161 -1.47 -1.50 10.05
CA ASP A 161 -2.90 -1.71 10.28
C ASP A 161 -3.73 -0.70 9.48
N LEU A 162 -4.67 -1.18 8.67
CA LEU A 162 -5.57 -0.34 7.88
C LEU A 162 -6.80 0.13 8.67
N ARG A 163 -7.08 -0.45 9.84
CA ARG A 163 -8.26 -0.14 10.65
C ARG A 163 -8.42 1.36 10.96
N PRO A 164 -7.38 2.11 11.36
CA PRO A 164 -7.53 3.54 11.64
C PRO A 164 -8.00 4.34 10.42
N PHE A 165 -7.62 3.93 9.21
CA PHE A 165 -8.02 4.59 7.98
C PHE A 165 -9.49 4.31 7.61
N SER A 166 -10.10 3.25 8.13
CA SER A 166 -11.53 2.97 7.89
C SER A 166 -12.46 4.01 8.54
N ILE A 167 -12.05 4.60 9.67
CA ILE A 167 -12.89 5.52 10.45
C ILE A 167 -13.27 6.77 9.63
N PRO A 168 -12.33 7.50 8.99
CA PRO A 168 -12.68 8.62 8.11
C PRO A 168 -13.65 8.25 6.99
N PHE A 169 -13.47 7.08 6.36
CA PHE A 169 -14.38 6.65 5.28
C PHE A 169 -15.77 6.29 5.80
N LEU A 170 -15.87 5.67 6.98
CA LEU A 170 -17.17 5.40 7.63
C LEU A 170 -17.91 6.69 7.98
N ILE A 171 -17.19 7.69 8.54
CA ILE A 171 -17.76 9.02 8.79
C ILE A 171 -18.24 9.64 7.48
N GLY A 172 -17.43 9.57 6.41
CA GLY A 172 -17.83 10.03 5.08
C GLY A 172 -19.05 9.29 4.53
N GLY A 173 -19.19 7.99 4.82
CA GLY A 173 -20.37 7.20 4.50
C GLY A 173 -21.63 7.70 5.20
N VAL A 174 -21.56 7.94 6.52
CA VAL A 174 -22.68 8.50 7.29
C VAL A 174 -23.10 9.88 6.77
N LEU A 175 -22.13 10.74 6.44
CA LEU A 175 -22.40 12.05 5.84
C LEU A 175 -23.05 11.93 4.46
N HIS A 176 -22.58 11.02 3.62
CA HIS A 176 -23.17 10.77 2.30
C HIS A 176 -24.61 10.26 2.43
N LEU A 177 -24.87 9.29 3.30
CA LEU A 177 -26.22 8.78 3.55
C LEU A 177 -27.16 9.89 4.06
N THR A 178 -26.66 10.74 4.97
CA THR A 178 -27.42 11.90 5.45
C THR A 178 -27.74 12.86 4.30
N GLY A 179 -26.76 13.14 3.44
CA GLY A 179 -26.92 13.95 2.24
C GLY A 179 -27.97 13.38 1.28
N MET A 180 -27.95 12.07 1.02
CA MET A 180 -28.96 11.38 0.20
C MET A 180 -30.36 11.55 0.77
N VAL A 181 -30.54 11.32 2.07
CA VAL A 181 -31.84 11.46 2.73
C VAL A 181 -32.35 12.90 2.59
N VAL A 182 -31.52 13.90 2.84
CA VAL A 182 -31.88 15.32 2.64
C VAL A 182 -32.26 15.59 1.19
N HIS A 183 -31.44 15.17 0.24
CA HIS A 183 -31.64 15.43 -1.19
C HIS A 183 -32.95 14.82 -1.72
N TYR A 184 -33.16 13.53 -1.49
CA TYR A 184 -34.27 12.80 -2.10
C TYR A 184 -35.58 12.88 -1.32
N VAL A 185 -35.52 12.93 0.01
CA VAL A 185 -36.74 12.92 0.85
C VAL A 185 -37.24 14.34 1.12
N PHE A 186 -36.33 15.29 1.37
CA PHE A 186 -36.71 16.64 1.78
C PHE A 186 -36.67 17.66 0.65
N MET A 187 -35.78 17.49 -0.34
CA MET A 187 -35.62 18.45 -1.44
C MET A 187 -36.25 17.98 -2.77
N ASN A 188 -36.84 16.77 -2.81
CA ASN A 188 -37.40 16.15 -4.02
C ASN A 188 -36.42 16.15 -5.21
N GLY A 189 -35.14 15.86 -4.95
CA GLY A 189 -34.11 15.73 -5.99
C GLY A 189 -34.41 14.64 -7.01
N ASN A 190 -33.69 14.67 -8.13
CA ASN A 190 -33.89 13.81 -9.29
C ASN A 190 -33.77 12.32 -8.95
N GLN A 191 -34.88 11.58 -9.05
CA GLN A 191 -34.94 10.16 -8.67
C GLN A 191 -34.07 9.24 -9.55
N GLU A 192 -33.66 9.68 -10.73
CA GLU A 192 -32.80 8.90 -11.62
C GLU A 192 -31.37 8.71 -11.08
N ASP A 193 -30.89 9.64 -10.24
CA ASP A 193 -29.52 9.64 -9.72
C ASP A 193 -29.34 8.81 -8.43
N VAL A 194 -30.45 8.40 -7.79
CA VAL A 194 -30.47 7.64 -6.54
C VAL A 194 -29.62 6.37 -6.64
N TRP A 195 -29.70 5.66 -7.77
CA TRP A 195 -28.95 4.42 -7.98
C TRP A 195 -27.44 4.63 -7.93
N GLY A 196 -26.98 5.80 -8.35
CA GLY A 196 -25.59 6.19 -8.26
C GLY A 196 -25.10 6.40 -6.86
N ASP A 197 -25.87 7.16 -6.09
CA ASP A 197 -25.54 7.46 -4.71
C ASP A 197 -25.49 6.16 -3.93
N VAL A 198 -26.49 5.28 -4.10
CA VAL A 198 -26.52 3.94 -3.49
C VAL A 198 -25.31 3.10 -3.91
N TYR A 199 -24.92 3.11 -5.18
CA TYR A 199 -23.77 2.36 -5.66
C TYR A 199 -22.46 2.88 -5.04
N PHE A 200 -22.19 4.19 -5.09
CA PHE A 200 -20.95 4.76 -4.54
C PHE A 200 -20.89 4.66 -3.03
N PHE A 201 -22.02 4.88 -2.34
CA PHE A 201 -22.15 4.64 -0.92
C PHE A 201 -21.84 3.17 -0.60
N GLY A 202 -22.50 2.23 -1.28
CA GLY A 202 -22.30 0.79 -1.07
C GLY A 202 -20.86 0.36 -1.32
N LEU A 203 -20.22 0.84 -2.39
CA LEU A 203 -18.82 0.57 -2.71
C LEU A 203 -17.88 1.04 -1.60
N VAL A 204 -17.99 2.31 -1.19
CA VAL A 204 -17.09 2.87 -0.17
C VAL A 204 -17.36 2.25 1.20
N MET A 205 -18.62 2.00 1.55
CA MET A 205 -18.98 1.30 2.79
C MET A 205 -18.46 -0.13 2.82
N CYS A 206 -18.59 -0.88 1.72
CA CYS A 206 -18.04 -2.23 1.61
C CYS A 206 -16.54 -2.23 1.85
N ILE A 207 -15.79 -1.34 1.19
CA ILE A 207 -14.33 -1.25 1.35
C ILE A 207 -13.97 -0.82 2.77
N SER A 208 -14.67 0.16 3.34
CA SER A 208 -14.43 0.65 4.70
C SER A 208 -14.65 -0.43 5.75
N LEU A 209 -15.73 -1.19 5.61
CA LEU A 209 -16.04 -2.33 6.50
C LEU A 209 -15.02 -3.46 6.32
N LEU A 210 -14.57 -3.75 5.10
CA LEU A 210 -13.49 -4.71 4.86
C LEU A 210 -12.18 -4.28 5.53
N MET A 211 -11.84 -2.99 5.46
CA MET A 211 -10.68 -2.42 6.15
C MET A 211 -10.84 -2.50 7.68
N LEU A 212 -12.03 -2.21 8.21
CA LEU A 212 -12.32 -2.26 9.65
C LEU A 212 -12.30 -3.69 10.20
N ALA A 213 -12.94 -4.61 9.48
CA ALA A 213 -13.04 -6.01 9.87
C ALA A 213 -11.68 -6.73 9.87
N HIS A 214 -10.64 -6.08 9.33
CA HIS A 214 -9.28 -6.62 9.23
C HIS A 214 -9.33 -8.07 8.72
N PHE A 215 -10.17 -8.31 7.70
CA PHE A 215 -10.31 -9.63 7.13
C PHE A 215 -8.92 -10.04 6.65
N GLY A 216 -8.44 -11.19 7.12
CA GLY A 216 -7.13 -11.76 6.79
C GLY A 216 -6.92 -12.08 5.31
N ILE A 217 -7.77 -11.56 4.42
CA ILE A 217 -7.59 -11.53 2.97
C ILE A 217 -6.23 -10.92 2.62
N PHE A 218 -5.78 -9.87 3.32
CA PHE A 218 -4.44 -9.31 3.10
C PHE A 218 -3.29 -10.19 3.64
N ASN A 219 -3.59 -11.16 4.52
CA ASN A 219 -2.60 -12.12 4.98
C ASN A 219 -2.24 -13.15 3.90
N LEU A 220 -3.14 -13.44 2.95
CA LEU A 220 -2.87 -14.39 1.85
C LEU A 220 -1.75 -13.88 0.91
N PRO A 221 -1.85 -12.68 0.31
CA PRO A 221 -0.75 -12.11 -0.46
C PRO A 221 0.52 -11.96 0.39
N ARG A 222 0.39 -11.50 1.64
CA ARG A 222 1.56 -11.33 2.53
C ARG A 222 2.27 -12.65 2.78
N ARG A 223 1.55 -13.75 3.02
CA ARG A 223 2.10 -15.10 3.17
C ARG A 223 2.80 -15.58 1.89
N ALA A 224 2.21 -15.35 0.72
CA ALA A 224 2.83 -15.72 -0.55
C ALA A 224 4.16 -14.99 -0.77
N ILE A 225 4.19 -13.68 -0.50
CA ILE A 225 5.41 -12.89 -0.59
C ILE A 225 6.44 -13.37 0.45
N ASN A 226 6.04 -13.59 1.70
CA ASN A 226 6.94 -14.09 2.74
C ASN A 226 7.53 -15.45 2.38
N HIS A 227 6.72 -16.37 1.86
CA HIS A 227 7.18 -17.67 1.39
C HIS A 227 8.23 -17.53 0.29
N PHE A 228 7.99 -16.67 -0.72
CA PHE A 228 8.96 -16.42 -1.79
C PHE A 228 10.33 -15.96 -1.24
N PHE A 229 10.33 -15.03 -0.27
CA PHE A 229 11.58 -14.53 0.32
C PHE A 229 12.23 -15.52 1.29
N VAL A 230 11.47 -16.37 1.99
CA VAL A 230 12.04 -17.42 2.85
C VAL A 230 12.67 -18.52 2.00
N THR A 231 11.99 -19.00 0.95
CA THR A 231 12.51 -20.03 0.05
C THR A 231 13.74 -19.55 -0.72
N ASN A 232 13.73 -18.32 -1.23
CA ASN A 232 14.82 -17.79 -2.06
C ASN A 232 15.86 -16.96 -1.27
N GLY A 233 15.61 -16.67 0.01
CA GLY A 233 16.49 -15.85 0.84
C GLY A 233 17.85 -16.48 1.13
N HIS A 234 17.94 -17.81 1.07
CA HIS A 234 19.21 -18.53 1.16
C HIS A 234 20.14 -18.27 -0.03
N ALA A 235 19.59 -18.06 -1.23
CA ALA A 235 20.38 -17.76 -2.44
C ALA A 235 20.91 -16.30 -2.47
N LEU A 236 20.33 -15.41 -1.66
CA LEU A 236 20.69 -13.98 -1.60
C LEU A 236 21.62 -13.63 -0.43
N ARG A 237 22.01 -14.61 0.40
CA ARG A 237 23.05 -14.48 1.42
C ARG A 237 24.39 -14.93 0.83
N PRO A 238 25.32 -14.02 0.46
CA PRO A 238 26.68 -14.43 0.11
C PRO A 238 27.36 -14.93 1.39
N GLY A 239 27.52 -16.25 1.52
CA GLY A 239 28.13 -16.88 2.70
C GLY A 239 27.99 -18.40 2.76
N ASN A 240 26.96 -18.99 2.15
CA ASN A 240 26.86 -20.44 2.01
C ASN A 240 27.42 -20.89 0.66
N ARG A 241 28.75 -20.87 0.53
CA ARG A 241 29.40 -21.90 -0.29
C ARG A 241 29.64 -23.05 0.66
N GLU A 242 28.85 -24.10 0.49
CA GLU A 242 29.05 -25.38 1.16
C GLU A 242 30.49 -25.83 0.93
N SER A 243 31.18 -26.09 2.04
CA SER A 243 32.42 -26.86 2.10
C SER A 243 32.10 -28.34 2.10
#